data_AF-M1ZUE0-F1
#
_entry.id   AF-M1ZUE0-F1
#
_cell.length_a   1.000
_cell.length_b   1.000
_cell.length_c   1.000
_cell.angle_alpha   90.00
_cell.angle_beta   90.00
_cell.angle_gamma   90.00
#
_symmetry.space_group_name_H-M   'P 1'
#
loop_
_entity.id
_entity.type
_entity.pdbx_description
1 polymer ?
#
loop_
_entity_poly.entity_id
_entity_poly.type
_entity_poly.pdbx_seq_one_letter_code
_entity_poly.pdbx_strand_id
1 'polypeptide(L)'
;MGLFFNNEDKYEKFYVHMSELKQDGWVLIDDVSRDIINKIENKTNKTLGEICTSYQGIITGCDKAFIVDEETIKNENLERNIIKPWIKSSYINREKINFRDSFIIYSDLIENVKKYPNIIRHIEKYKDKLENRRECKKKVRKWYELQWGRNFNIFEDKKIIFPYKASKNKFYLDKRYIF
;
A
#
# COMPACT_ATOMS: atom_id res chain seq x y z
N MET A 1 -23.84 -14.81 -15.87
CA MET A 1 -23.93 -13.61 -16.71
C MET A 1 -22.65 -13.56 -17.52
N GLY A 2 -22.77 -13.85 -18.82
CA GLY A 2 -21.64 -14.21 -19.68
C GLY A 2 -20.67 -13.06 -19.90
N LEU A 3 -19.38 -13.39 -19.94
CA LEU A 3 -18.34 -12.55 -20.52
C LEU A 3 -18.67 -12.42 -22.01
N PHE A 4 -19.11 -11.24 -22.43
CA PHE A 4 -19.19 -10.87 -23.83
C PHE A 4 -17.76 -10.70 -24.34
N PHE A 5 -17.24 -11.72 -25.02
CA PHE A 5 -16.02 -11.64 -25.81
C PHE A 5 -16.37 -10.90 -27.11
N ASN A 6 -15.81 -9.71 -27.31
CA ASN A 6 -15.93 -9.00 -28.57
C ASN A 6 -14.97 -9.65 -29.58
N ASN A 7 -15.39 -9.78 -30.84
CA ASN A 7 -14.66 -10.41 -31.96
C ASN A 7 -13.33 -9.71 -32.39
N GLU A 8 -12.70 -8.93 -31.51
CA GLU A 8 -11.36 -8.33 -31.69
C GLU A 8 -10.37 -8.75 -30.59
N ASP A 9 -10.65 -9.83 -29.86
CA ASP A 9 -9.70 -10.38 -28.90
C ASP A 9 -8.44 -10.90 -29.63
N LYS A 10 -7.40 -10.05 -29.66
CA LYS A 10 -6.05 -10.43 -30.10
C LYS A 10 -5.50 -11.48 -29.15
N TYR A 11 -5.73 -12.75 -29.44
CA TYR A 11 -5.05 -13.84 -28.76
C TYR A 11 -3.68 -14.04 -29.42
N GLU A 12 -2.63 -14.06 -28.61
CA GLU A 12 -1.30 -14.49 -29.04
C GLU A 12 -1.15 -15.99 -28.81
N LYS A 13 -0.68 -16.70 -29.84
CA LYS A 13 -0.33 -18.12 -29.75
C LYS A 13 1.19 -18.23 -29.66
N PHE A 14 1.67 -18.96 -28.67
CA PHE A 14 3.08 -19.31 -28.51
C PHE A 14 3.18 -20.74 -28.00
N TYR A 15 4.36 -21.33 -28.15
CA TYR A 15 4.66 -22.67 -27.69
C TYR A 15 5.58 -22.59 -26.47
N VAL A 16 5.44 -23.55 -25.55
CA VAL A 16 6.32 -23.67 -24.38
C VAL A 16 6.74 -25.13 -24.27
N HIS A 17 8.04 -25.36 -24.07
CA HIS A 17 8.53 -26.70 -23.78
C HIS A 17 8.01 -27.19 -22.43
N MET A 18 7.52 -28.43 -22.37
CA MET A 18 6.98 -29.00 -21.14
C MET A 18 8.00 -28.99 -19.98
N SER A 19 9.30 -29.10 -20.29
CA SER A 19 10.38 -29.02 -19.30
C SER A 19 10.48 -27.65 -18.60
N GLU A 20 9.95 -26.60 -19.20
CA GLU A 20 9.94 -25.23 -18.66
C GLU A 20 8.77 -24.99 -17.70
N LEU A 21 7.80 -25.90 -17.63
CA LEU A 21 6.63 -25.79 -16.77
C LEU A 21 6.95 -26.35 -15.38
N LYS A 22 7.34 -25.46 -14.47
CA LYS A 22 7.67 -25.83 -13.10
C LYS A 22 6.42 -26.09 -12.26
N GLN A 23 6.56 -26.90 -11.20
CA GLN A 23 5.45 -27.29 -10.31
C GLN A 23 4.95 -26.13 -9.43
N ASP A 24 5.84 -25.20 -9.08
CA ASP A 24 5.61 -24.02 -8.26
C ASP A 24 4.96 -22.86 -9.04
N GLY A 25 4.91 -22.94 -10.37
CA GLY A 25 4.18 -21.99 -11.20
C GLY A 25 4.60 -22.04 -12.67
N TRP A 26 3.67 -21.66 -13.56
CA TRP A 26 3.92 -21.59 -15.00
C TRP A 26 4.26 -20.17 -15.45
N VAL A 27 5.38 -20.01 -16.14
CA VAL A 27 5.78 -18.74 -16.79
C VAL A 27 5.53 -18.84 -18.28
N LEU A 28 4.44 -18.19 -18.69
CA LEU A 28 3.86 -18.24 -20.02
C LEU A 28 4.24 -16.99 -20.81
N ILE A 29 5.42 -17.02 -21.43
CA ILE A 29 6.02 -15.94 -22.21
C ILE A 29 6.68 -16.51 -23.47
N ASP A 30 6.86 -15.68 -24.49
CA ASP A 30 7.55 -16.01 -25.74
C ASP A 30 9.07 -16.24 -25.55
N ASP A 31 9.71 -16.84 -26.55
CA ASP A 31 11.13 -17.22 -26.49
C ASP A 31 12.06 -16.01 -26.34
N VAL A 32 11.74 -14.87 -26.96
CA VAL A 32 12.57 -13.65 -26.85
C VAL A 32 12.54 -13.13 -25.42
N SER A 33 11.34 -13.04 -24.82
CA SER A 33 11.19 -12.65 -23.42
C SER A 33 11.90 -13.62 -22.48
N ARG A 34 11.81 -14.93 -22.74
CA ARG A 34 12.46 -15.99 -21.95
C ARG A 34 13.99 -15.88 -22.01
N ASP A 35 14.56 -15.68 -23.19
CA ASP A 35 16.01 -15.50 -23.37
C ASP A 35 16.54 -14.29 -22.62
N ILE A 36 15.79 -13.18 -22.61
CA ILE A 36 16.13 -11.99 -21.84
C ILE A 36 16.14 -12.30 -20.33
N ILE A 37 15.11 -12.98 -19.81
CA ILE A 37 15.05 -13.37 -18.39
C ILE A 37 16.21 -14.30 -18.04
N ASN A 38 16.44 -15.35 -18.82
CA ASN A 38 17.53 -16.29 -18.62
C ASN A 38 18.89 -15.59 -18.60
N LYS A 39 19.10 -14.61 -19.49
CA LYS A 39 20.34 -13.81 -19.52
C LYS A 39 20.52 -12.99 -18.23
N ILE A 40 19.44 -12.41 -17.69
CA ILE A 40 19.46 -11.65 -16.44
C ILE A 40 19.75 -12.60 -15.27
N GLU A 41 19.03 -13.70 -15.17
CA GLU A 41 19.17 -14.68 -14.09
C GLU A 41 20.56 -15.30 -14.06
N ASN A 42 21.11 -15.71 -15.21
CA ASN A 42 22.45 -16.29 -15.32
C ASN A 42 23.59 -15.32 -14.96
N LYS A 43 23.34 -14.00 -14.98
CA LYS A 43 24.31 -12.96 -14.62
C LYS A 43 24.12 -12.43 -13.21
N THR A 44 23.01 -12.76 -12.56
CA THR A 44 22.64 -12.23 -11.25
C THR A 44 22.95 -13.25 -10.18
N ASN A 45 23.70 -12.85 -9.14
CA ASN A 45 24.05 -13.71 -8.02
C ASN A 45 23.19 -13.49 -6.77
N LYS A 46 22.28 -12.51 -6.81
CA LYS A 46 21.39 -12.17 -5.69
C LYS A 46 20.01 -11.78 -6.19
N THR A 47 19.00 -12.32 -5.53
CA THR A 47 17.61 -11.93 -5.67
C THR A 47 17.31 -10.67 -4.85
N LEU A 48 16.22 -9.99 -5.20
CA LEU A 48 15.76 -8.82 -4.45
C LEU A 48 15.41 -9.17 -2.98
N GLY A 49 14.89 -10.38 -2.74
CA GLY A 49 14.54 -10.85 -1.40
C GLY A 49 15.74 -11.07 -0.48
N GLU A 50 16.94 -11.27 -1.03
CA GLU A 50 18.18 -11.40 -0.27
C GLU A 50 18.77 -10.06 0.15
N ILE A 51 18.36 -8.95 -0.47
CA ILE A 51 18.94 -7.62 -0.23
C ILE A 51 17.96 -6.63 0.40
N CYS A 52 16.66 -6.92 0.40
CA CYS A 52 15.67 -6.04 0.99
C CYS A 52 14.43 -6.79 1.47
N THR A 53 13.70 -6.16 2.40
CA THR A 53 12.37 -6.59 2.79
C THR A 53 11.33 -5.69 2.13
N SER A 54 10.25 -6.30 1.66
CA SER A 54 9.12 -5.59 1.05
C SER A 54 7.92 -5.59 2.00
N TYR A 55 7.29 -4.45 2.15
CA TYR A 55 6.13 -4.27 3.01
C TYR A 55 4.97 -3.65 2.24
N GLN A 56 3.76 -4.13 2.53
CA GLN A 56 2.55 -3.44 2.07
C GLN A 56 2.35 -2.18 2.91
N GLY A 57 1.92 -1.08 2.25
CA GLY A 57 1.50 0.14 2.94
C GLY A 57 0.30 -0.07 3.88
N ILE A 58 -0.05 1.00 4.60
CA ILE A 58 -1.13 1.01 5.59
C ILE A 58 -2.49 0.91 4.91
N ILE A 59 -3.41 0.15 5.50
CA ILE A 59 -4.81 0.09 5.07
C ILE A 59 -5.67 0.67 6.18
N THR A 60 -6.27 1.84 5.91
CA THR A 60 -7.09 2.58 6.89
C THR A 60 -8.43 1.89 7.16
N GLY A 61 -9.04 1.30 6.12
CA GLY A 61 -10.41 0.79 6.14
C GLY A 61 -11.49 1.88 6.08
N CYS A 62 -11.13 3.16 6.25
CA CYS A 62 -12.01 4.31 6.08
C CYS A 62 -11.17 5.58 5.95
N ASP A 63 -10.71 5.92 4.74
CA ASP A 63 -9.87 7.11 4.51
C ASP A 63 -10.47 8.39 5.12
N LYS A 64 -11.80 8.58 5.05
CA LYS A 64 -12.47 9.77 5.60
C LYS A 64 -12.27 9.96 7.11
N ALA A 65 -12.03 8.88 7.86
CA ALA A 65 -11.85 8.94 9.30
C ALA A 65 -10.39 9.17 9.73
N PHE A 66 -9.44 8.85 8.85
CA PHE A 66 -8.02 8.76 9.21
C PHE A 66 -7.13 9.66 8.37
N ILE A 67 -7.56 10.09 7.19
CA ILE A 67 -6.78 10.99 6.33
C ILE A 67 -7.36 12.39 6.43
N VAL A 68 -6.56 13.32 6.91
CA VAL A 68 -6.92 14.72 7.18
C VAL A 68 -5.95 15.67 6.48
N ASP A 69 -6.37 16.91 6.30
CA ASP A 69 -5.53 18.02 5.84
C ASP A 69 -5.13 18.93 7.00
N GLU A 70 -4.23 19.88 6.75
CA GLU A 70 -3.79 20.86 7.75
C GLU A 70 -4.92 21.73 8.31
N GLU A 71 -5.94 22.02 7.50
CA GLU A 71 -7.10 22.81 7.93
C GLU A 71 -7.90 22.05 8.99
N THR A 72 -8.22 20.77 8.73
CA THR A 72 -8.92 19.90 9.67
C THR A 72 -8.13 19.74 10.98
N ILE A 73 -6.82 19.55 10.88
CA ILE A 73 -5.95 19.42 12.07
C ILE A 73 -6.04 20.66 12.95
N LYS A 74 -6.03 21.86 12.34
CA LYS A 74 -6.11 23.14 13.06
C LYS A 74 -7.52 23.39 13.62
N ASN A 75 -8.54 23.27 12.79
CA ASN A 75 -9.92 23.60 13.16
C ASN A 75 -10.45 22.67 14.27
N GLU A 76 -10.03 21.40 14.26
CA GLU A 76 -10.45 20.42 15.26
C GLU A 76 -9.45 20.26 16.42
N ASN A 77 -8.32 21.00 16.39
CA ASN A 77 -7.24 20.91 17.37
C ASN A 77 -6.75 19.48 17.60
N LEU A 78 -6.51 18.73 16.51
CA LEU A 78 -6.10 17.33 16.59
C LEU A 78 -4.69 17.20 17.18
N GLU A 79 -4.48 16.19 18.02
CA GLU A 79 -3.20 15.95 18.69
C GLU A 79 -2.13 15.45 17.69
N ARG A 80 -1.19 16.33 17.33
CA ARG A 80 -0.27 16.13 16.19
C ARG A 80 0.74 15.00 16.33
N ASN A 81 1.02 14.50 17.53
CA ASN A 81 2.10 13.55 17.80
C ASN A 81 1.92 12.19 17.08
N ILE A 82 0.67 11.80 16.81
CA ILE A 82 0.35 10.58 16.06
C ILE A 82 -0.12 10.86 14.63
N ILE A 83 0.02 12.10 14.15
CA ILE A 83 -0.33 12.51 12.80
C ILE A 83 0.95 12.50 11.95
N LYS A 84 0.92 11.80 10.81
CA LYS A 84 2.10 11.60 9.97
C LYS A 84 1.83 11.99 8.51
N PRO A 85 2.85 12.43 7.76
CA PRO A 85 2.69 12.71 6.33
C PRO A 85 2.22 11.46 5.60
N TRP A 86 1.17 11.60 4.78
CA TRP A 86 0.53 10.49 4.07
C TRP A 86 0.56 10.69 2.57
N ILE A 87 0.74 9.60 1.82
CA ILE A 87 0.56 9.59 0.36
C ILE A 87 -0.34 8.45 -0.11
N LYS A 88 -1.06 8.70 -1.20
CA LYS A 88 -1.71 7.63 -1.95
C LYS A 88 -0.78 7.12 -3.04
N SER A 89 -0.96 5.86 -3.46
CA SER A 89 -0.20 5.28 -4.58
C SER A 89 -0.30 6.11 -5.87
N SER A 90 -1.42 6.82 -6.08
CA SER A 90 -1.62 7.72 -7.22
C SER A 90 -0.76 8.98 -7.19
N TYR A 91 -0.15 9.32 -6.06
CA TYR A 91 0.69 10.51 -5.90
C TYR A 91 2.13 10.24 -6.37
N ILE A 92 2.51 8.97 -6.50
CA ILE A 92 3.83 8.54 -6.92
C ILE A 92 3.94 8.62 -8.44
N ASN A 93 4.87 9.42 -8.93
CA ASN A 93 5.26 9.49 -10.34
C ASN A 93 6.73 9.07 -10.50
N ARG A 94 7.16 8.88 -11.76
CA ARG A 94 8.52 8.40 -12.08
C ARG A 94 9.63 9.31 -11.52
N GLU A 95 9.37 10.61 -11.47
CA GLU A 95 10.39 11.61 -11.11
C GLU A 95 10.17 12.22 -9.72
N LYS A 96 8.91 12.26 -9.26
CA LYS A 96 8.54 12.95 -8.02
C LYS A 96 7.28 12.38 -7.39
N ILE A 97 7.11 12.67 -6.11
CA ILE A 97 5.82 12.56 -5.42
C ILE A 97 5.09 13.90 -5.56
N ASN A 98 3.84 13.84 -6.02
CA ASN A 98 2.93 14.98 -5.97
C ASN A 98 2.24 15.01 -4.60
N PHE A 99 2.90 15.64 -3.61
CA PHE A 99 2.33 15.83 -2.28
C PHE A 99 1.06 16.67 -2.36
N ARG A 100 0.11 16.37 -1.48
CA ARG A 100 -1.20 17.04 -1.41
C ARG A 100 -1.54 17.48 0.02
N ASP A 101 -0.52 17.71 0.85
CA ASP A 101 -0.67 18.10 2.26
C ASP A 101 -1.71 17.24 3.02
N SER A 102 -1.66 15.94 2.75
CA SER A 102 -2.50 14.94 3.40
C SER A 102 -1.72 14.23 4.50
N PHE A 103 -2.39 13.98 5.61
CA PHE A 103 -1.81 13.37 6.79
C PHE A 103 -2.67 12.21 7.26
N ILE A 104 -2.03 11.19 7.80
CA ILE A 104 -2.70 10.05 8.41
C ILE A 104 -2.68 10.21 9.93
N ILE A 105 -3.84 10.02 10.56
CA ILE A 105 -3.97 9.80 11.99
C ILE A 105 -3.61 8.33 12.25
N TYR A 106 -2.42 8.10 12.79
CA TYR A 106 -1.93 6.74 13.06
C TYR A 106 -2.43 6.24 14.42
N SER A 107 -3.73 5.97 14.49
CA SER A 107 -4.46 5.70 15.75
C SER A 107 -4.05 4.39 16.46
N ASP A 108 -3.30 3.51 15.81
CA ASP A 108 -2.69 2.33 16.45
C ASP A 108 -1.70 2.71 17.57
N LEU A 109 -1.20 3.96 17.58
CA LEU A 109 -0.33 4.51 18.65
C LEU A 109 -1.12 5.03 19.88
N ILE A 110 -2.46 4.94 19.87
CA ILE A 110 -3.28 5.37 21.00
C ILE A 110 -3.23 4.31 22.10
N GLU A 111 -2.33 4.51 23.06
CA GLU A 111 -2.27 3.71 24.29
C GLU A 111 -3.42 4.04 25.25
N ASN A 112 -3.79 5.32 25.33
CA ASN A 112 -4.85 5.82 26.21
C ASN A 112 -5.66 6.91 25.51
N VAL A 113 -6.94 6.62 25.26
CA VAL A 113 -7.89 7.52 24.59
C VAL A 113 -8.04 8.88 25.27
N LYS A 114 -7.81 8.97 26.59
CA LYS A 114 -7.87 10.24 27.33
C LYS A 114 -6.77 11.22 26.94
N LYS A 115 -5.66 10.74 26.37
CA LYS A 115 -4.58 11.59 25.84
C LYS A 115 -4.90 12.17 24.46
N TYR A 116 -5.91 11.62 23.77
CA TYR A 116 -6.25 11.96 22.38
C TYR A 116 -7.74 12.27 22.19
N PRO A 117 -8.36 13.11 23.03
CA PRO A 117 -9.81 13.34 22.98
C PRO A 117 -10.28 13.93 21.64
N ASN A 118 -9.51 14.83 21.00
CA ASN A 118 -9.94 15.45 19.75
C ASN A 118 -9.87 14.48 18.58
N ILE A 119 -8.79 13.69 18.48
CA ILE A 119 -8.68 12.62 17.49
C ILE A 119 -9.80 11.59 17.66
N ILE A 120 -10.09 11.15 18.89
CA ILE A 120 -11.17 10.18 19.11
C ILE A 120 -12.53 10.78 18.68
N ARG A 121 -12.81 12.04 19.04
CA ARG A 121 -14.02 12.75 18.61
C ARG A 121 -14.11 12.91 17.09
N HIS A 122 -12.99 13.14 16.41
CA HIS A 122 -12.94 13.20 14.95
C HIS A 122 -13.30 11.85 14.32
N ILE A 123 -12.65 10.76 14.75
CA ILE A 123 -12.87 9.42 14.23
C ILE A 123 -14.29 8.92 14.56
N GLU A 124 -14.85 9.32 15.72
CA GLU A 124 -16.20 8.93 16.17
C GLU A 124 -17.31 9.31 15.18
N LYS A 125 -17.11 10.36 14.37
CA LYS A 125 -18.02 10.74 13.27
C LYS A 125 -18.30 9.58 12.28
N TYR A 126 -17.42 8.59 12.25
CA TYR A 126 -17.49 7.42 11.36
C TYR A 126 -17.66 6.10 12.11
N LYS A 127 -17.95 6.13 13.41
CA LYS A 127 -17.99 4.96 14.30
C LYS A 127 -18.88 3.83 13.78
N ASP A 128 -20.09 4.13 13.32
CA ASP A 128 -21.02 3.14 12.79
C ASP A 128 -20.41 2.32 11.64
N LYS A 129 -19.66 2.98 10.75
CA LYS A 129 -18.97 2.31 9.64
C LYS A 129 -17.76 1.51 10.16
N LEU A 130 -17.04 2.07 11.13
CA LEU A 130 -15.81 1.47 11.66
C LEU A 130 -16.07 0.22 12.51
N GLU A 131 -17.10 0.23 13.35
CA GLU A 131 -17.55 -0.92 14.14
C GLU A 131 -18.04 -2.06 13.25
N ASN A 132 -18.56 -1.73 12.07
CA ASN A 132 -19.01 -2.72 11.11
C ASN A 132 -17.89 -3.48 10.37
N ARG A 133 -16.63 -3.07 10.53
CA ARG A 133 -15.47 -3.77 9.96
C ARG A 133 -15.34 -5.17 10.55
N ARG A 134 -14.90 -6.14 9.73
CA ARG A 134 -14.74 -7.55 10.12
C ARG A 134 -13.87 -7.69 11.38
N GLU A 135 -12.77 -6.96 11.44
CA GLU A 135 -11.79 -7.01 12.52
C GLU A 135 -12.36 -6.47 13.84
N CYS A 136 -13.21 -5.44 13.78
CA CYS A 136 -13.93 -4.89 14.92
C CYS A 136 -15.01 -5.85 15.41
N LYS A 137 -15.79 -6.45 14.50
CA LYS A 137 -16.79 -7.49 14.84
C LYS A 137 -16.13 -8.70 15.51
N LYS A 138 -14.94 -9.08 15.07
CA LYS A 138 -14.14 -10.15 15.69
C LYS A 138 -13.37 -9.71 16.93
N LYS A 139 -13.50 -8.46 17.37
CA LYS A 139 -12.80 -7.87 18.52
C LYS A 139 -11.27 -7.98 18.45
N VAL A 140 -10.72 -8.09 17.24
CA VAL A 140 -9.26 -8.13 16.99
C VAL A 140 -8.69 -6.72 16.99
N ARG A 141 -9.51 -5.72 16.65
CA ARG A 141 -9.15 -4.30 16.61
C ARG A 141 -10.23 -3.47 17.25
N LYS A 142 -9.84 -2.36 17.86
CA LYS A 142 -10.78 -1.35 18.36
C LYS A 142 -11.33 -0.56 17.18
N TRP A 143 -12.54 -0.02 17.32
CA TRP A 143 -13.21 0.70 16.23
C TRP A 143 -12.43 1.93 15.75
N TYR A 144 -11.65 2.57 16.62
CA TYR A 144 -10.83 3.72 16.27
C TYR A 144 -9.45 3.36 15.72
N GLU A 145 -9.04 2.09 15.70
CA GLU A 145 -7.75 1.67 15.16
C GLU A 145 -7.80 1.55 13.63
N LEU A 146 -6.64 1.66 12.98
CA LEU A 146 -6.53 1.42 11.54
C LEU A 146 -6.92 -0.03 11.23
N GLN A 147 -7.46 -0.29 10.04
CA GLN A 147 -7.85 -1.65 9.70
C GLN A 147 -6.62 -2.57 9.70
N TRP A 148 -5.58 -2.19 8.95
CA TRP A 148 -4.27 -2.83 9.03
C TRP A 148 -3.17 -1.76 9.09
N GLY A 149 -2.80 -1.35 10.30
CA GLY A 149 -1.53 -0.68 10.57
C GLY A 149 -0.33 -1.60 10.29
N ARG A 150 0.87 -1.04 10.37
CA ARG A 150 2.15 -1.74 10.22
C ARG A 150 3.08 -1.43 11.40
N ASN A 151 4.23 -2.08 11.45
CA ASN A 151 5.28 -1.62 12.35
C ASN A 151 5.68 -0.20 11.92
N PHE A 152 5.54 0.73 12.85
CA PHE A 152 5.77 2.15 12.63
C PHE A 152 7.19 2.44 12.14
N ASN A 153 8.18 1.71 12.66
CA ASN A 153 9.59 1.90 12.38
C ASN A 153 9.92 1.67 10.89
N ILE A 154 9.12 0.87 10.18
CA ILE A 154 9.29 0.63 8.73
C ILE A 154 9.22 1.94 7.93
N PHE A 155 8.46 2.93 8.41
CA PHE A 155 8.30 4.20 7.72
C PHE A 155 9.34 5.25 8.14
N GLU A 156 10.01 5.04 9.27
CA GLU A 156 11.03 5.94 9.81
C GLU A 156 12.42 5.69 9.20
N ASP A 157 12.56 4.68 8.35
CA ASP A 157 13.78 4.43 7.59
C ASP A 157 13.72 4.96 6.16
N LYS A 158 14.91 5.17 5.59
CA LYS A 158 15.06 5.44 4.16
C LYS A 158 14.58 4.24 3.37
N LYS A 159 13.60 4.46 2.49
CA LYS A 159 12.90 3.36 1.79
C LYS A 159 12.58 3.70 0.35
N ILE A 160 12.37 2.68 -0.46
CA ILE A 160 11.82 2.84 -1.81
C ILE A 160 10.31 2.61 -1.71
N ILE A 161 9.54 3.59 -2.15
CA ILE A 161 8.08 3.46 -2.25
C ILE A 161 7.69 3.26 -3.72
N PHE A 162 6.61 2.51 -3.94
CA PHE A 162 6.06 2.26 -5.26
C PHE A 162 4.56 1.96 -5.18
N PRO A 163 3.78 2.23 -6.25
CA PRO A 163 2.37 1.90 -6.28
C PRO A 163 2.13 0.39 -6.20
N TYR A 164 1.06 -0.04 -5.52
CA TYR A 164 0.66 -1.45 -5.50
C TYR A 164 0.29 -1.97 -6.90
N LYS A 165 -0.36 -1.14 -7.71
CA LYS A 165 -0.68 -1.41 -9.12
C LYS A 165 -0.26 -0.21 -9.96
N ALA A 166 0.49 -0.46 -11.03
CA ALA A 166 0.89 0.57 -11.98
C ALA A 166 1.03 -0.01 -13.39
N SER A 167 0.68 0.78 -14.41
CA SER A 167 0.89 0.43 -15.82
C SER A 167 2.35 0.59 -16.27
N LYS A 168 3.18 1.24 -15.46
CA LYS A 168 4.59 1.49 -15.71
C LYS A 168 5.36 1.46 -14.39
N ASN A 169 6.63 1.13 -14.45
CA ASN A 169 7.54 1.16 -13.31
C ASN A 169 7.63 2.59 -12.73
N LYS A 170 7.30 2.71 -11.44
CA LYS A 170 7.37 3.96 -10.68
C LYS A 170 7.96 3.65 -9.32
N PHE A 171 9.16 4.15 -9.08
CA PHE A 171 9.88 3.98 -7.83
C PHE A 171 10.32 5.35 -7.34
N TYR A 172 10.17 5.61 -6.06
CA TYR A 172 10.65 6.84 -5.45
C TYR A 172 11.45 6.52 -4.20
N LEU A 173 12.63 7.13 -4.09
CA LEU A 173 13.46 7.02 -2.90
C LEU A 173 12.99 8.02 -1.85
N ASP A 174 12.33 7.52 -0.82
CA ASP A 174 11.87 8.31 0.30
C ASP A 174 13.01 8.64 1.26
N LYS A 175 13.14 9.95 1.52
CA LYS A 175 14.05 10.56 2.51
C LYS A 175 13.30 11.45 3.50
N ARG A 176 11.97 11.47 3.44
CA ARG A 176 11.08 12.35 4.21
C ARG A 176 10.19 11.57 5.18
N TYR A 177 10.42 10.27 5.35
CA TYR A 177 9.73 9.40 6.31
C TYR A 177 8.21 9.42 6.14
N ILE A 178 7.77 9.23 4.89
CA ILE A 178 6.38 9.29 4.47
C ILE A 178 5.68 7.96 4.76
N PHE A 179 4.39 8.03 5.11
CA PHE A 179 3.53 6.90 5.40
C PHE A 179 2.61 6.57 4.23
#